data_AF-A6E6H6-F1
#
_entry.id   AF-A6E6H6-F1
#
_cell.length_a   1.000
_cell.length_b   1.000
_cell.length_c   1.000
_cell.angle_alpha   90.00
_cell.angle_beta   90.00
_cell.angle_gamma   90.00
#
_symmetry.space_group_name_H-M   'P 1'
#
loop_
_entity.id
_entity.type
_entity.pdbx_description
1 polymer ?
#
loop_
_entity_poly.entity_id
_entity_poly.type
_entity_poly.pdbx_seq_one_letter_code
_entity_poly.pdbx_strand_id
1 'polypeptide(L)'
;MYLKAWAKYDHELPTGNEEQDAEPSPNLRCQFCKDLDIDTYDEDMMIFKYYNHLVDADTIAKDLHVDSQQLSKLFEAYKIENCNAVIAYHEDNLKLKKTSQPTLLKHLGQLDNPEMPAGSKTIKSHYLWIGAVKLSKAEIIKSTGLKGKEIDSLNFHYSKEKKRIDETIMLEVQDFDLAERMVLNLDHMGISPTAHAVLLLSADNSFKIDIEEISKTLGMDFIAEFATG
;
A
#
# COMPACT_ATOMS: atom_id res chain seq x y z
N MET A 1 4.25 25.17 7.31
CA MET A 1 2.96 25.88 7.49
C MET A 1 1.97 25.51 6.38
N TYR A 2 2.44 25.44 5.13
CA TYR A 2 1.69 24.97 3.96
C TYR A 2 1.09 23.55 4.10
N LEU A 3 1.91 22.55 4.45
CA LEU A 3 1.48 21.15 4.56
C LEU A 3 0.40 20.92 5.64
N LYS A 4 0.37 21.76 6.69
CA LYS A 4 -0.66 21.68 7.74
C LYS A 4 -2.04 22.13 7.25
N ALA A 5 -2.11 22.95 6.21
CA ALA A 5 -3.39 23.42 5.67
C ALA A 5 -4.04 22.33 4.80
N TRP A 6 -3.25 21.58 4.03
CA TRP A 6 -3.72 20.50 3.17
C TRP A 6 -4.03 19.21 3.94
N ALA A 7 -3.23 18.86 4.95
CA ALA A 7 -3.49 17.69 5.81
C ALA A 7 -4.82 17.76 6.59
N LYS A 8 -5.48 18.93 6.64
CA LYS A 8 -6.82 19.05 7.21
C LYS A 8 -7.91 18.53 6.25
N TYR A 9 -7.66 18.56 4.95
CA TYR A 9 -8.64 18.23 3.91
C TYR A 9 -8.52 16.80 3.37
N ASP A 10 -7.38 16.13 3.56
CA ASP A 10 -7.15 14.80 2.96
C ASP A 10 -8.11 13.70 3.43
N HIS A 11 -8.82 13.86 4.55
CA HIS A 11 -9.67 12.77 5.09
C HIS A 11 -10.95 13.23 5.82
N GLU A 12 -11.39 14.48 5.64
CA GLU A 12 -12.67 14.93 6.23
C GLU A 12 -13.84 14.49 5.33
N LEU A 13 -14.77 13.69 5.87
CA LEU A 13 -16.03 13.39 5.20
C LEU A 13 -16.79 14.69 4.91
N PRO A 14 -17.48 14.82 3.76
CA PRO A 14 -18.21 16.04 3.41
C PRO A 14 -19.21 16.38 4.52
N THR A 15 -19.05 17.58 5.08
CA THR A 15 -19.83 18.06 6.23
C THR A 15 -21.25 18.46 5.84
N GLY A 16 -21.53 18.56 4.53
CA GLY A 16 -22.80 19.03 3.99
C GLY A 16 -22.92 20.55 4.03
N ASN A 17 -21.82 21.25 4.32
CA ASN A 17 -21.72 22.70 4.32
C ASN A 17 -20.68 23.13 3.26
N GLU A 18 -21.17 23.69 2.16
CA GLU A 18 -20.37 24.07 0.99
C GLU A 18 -19.19 25.01 1.33
N GLU A 19 -19.29 25.86 2.36
CA GLU A 19 -18.20 26.76 2.74
C GLU A 19 -17.09 26.07 3.54
N GLN A 20 -17.41 24.98 4.24
CA GLN A 20 -16.45 24.21 5.04
C GLN A 20 -15.80 23.09 4.23
N ASP A 21 -16.57 22.54 3.27
CA ASP A 21 -16.11 21.56 2.29
C ASP A 21 -15.38 22.21 1.10
N ALA A 22 -15.30 23.55 1.05
CA ALA A 22 -14.59 24.28 0.01
C ALA A 22 -13.09 24.01 0.08
N GLU A 23 -12.52 23.56 -1.05
CA GLU A 23 -11.08 23.36 -1.20
C GLU A 23 -10.30 24.66 -0.90
N PRO A 24 -9.09 24.55 -0.31
CA PRO A 24 -8.26 25.70 -0.05
C PRO A 24 -7.92 26.44 -1.35
N SER A 25 -7.83 27.77 -1.27
CA SER A 25 -7.54 28.62 -2.44
C SER A 25 -6.34 28.09 -3.25
N PRO A 26 -6.44 27.98 -4.59
CA PRO A 26 -5.32 27.56 -5.45
C PRO A 26 -4.06 28.43 -5.33
N ASN A 27 -4.19 29.65 -4.80
CA ASN A 27 -3.07 30.56 -4.50
C ASN A 27 -2.24 30.09 -3.31
N LEU A 28 -2.85 29.32 -2.41
CA LEU A 28 -2.19 28.57 -1.35
C LEU A 28 -1.56 27.28 -1.89
N ARG A 29 -1.24 27.20 -3.20
CA ARG A 29 -0.38 26.16 -3.76
C ARG A 29 1.11 26.48 -3.69
N CYS A 30 1.97 25.49 -3.46
CA CYS A 30 3.43 25.69 -3.43
C CYS A 30 3.90 25.97 -4.86
N GLN A 31 5.05 26.62 -5.03
CA GLN A 31 5.49 27.01 -6.38
C GLN A 31 5.67 25.79 -7.29
N PHE A 32 6.16 24.68 -6.75
CA PHE A 32 6.28 23.41 -7.46
C PHE A 32 4.92 22.88 -7.98
N CYS A 33 3.90 22.80 -7.14
CA CYS A 33 2.56 22.36 -7.55
C CYS A 33 1.93 23.32 -8.57
N LYS A 34 2.18 24.63 -8.45
CA LYS A 34 1.73 25.63 -9.45
C LYS A 34 2.40 25.44 -10.80
N ASP A 35 3.70 25.18 -10.80
CA ASP A 35 4.49 25.01 -12.03
C ASP A 35 4.14 23.72 -12.77
N LEU A 36 3.67 22.69 -12.05
CA LEU A 36 3.25 21.40 -12.60
C LEU A 36 1.74 21.25 -12.78
N ASP A 37 0.95 22.28 -12.44
CA ASP A 37 -0.53 22.26 -12.48
C ASP A 37 -1.13 21.10 -11.68
N ILE A 38 -0.55 20.83 -10.51
CA ILE A 38 -1.01 19.79 -9.58
C ILE A 38 -2.00 20.41 -8.61
N ASP A 39 -3.22 19.89 -8.60
CA ASP A 39 -4.32 20.36 -7.76
C ASP A 39 -4.40 19.64 -6.41
N THR A 40 -3.97 18.37 -6.33
CA THR A 40 -3.95 17.55 -5.11
C THR A 40 -2.54 17.04 -4.83
N TYR A 41 -2.06 17.16 -3.59
CA TYR A 41 -0.75 16.62 -3.20
C TYR A 41 -0.93 15.30 -2.46
N ASP A 42 -0.65 14.21 -3.16
CA ASP A 42 -0.46 12.89 -2.55
C ASP A 42 1.04 12.74 -2.21
N GLU A 43 1.36 12.40 -0.96
CA GLU A 43 2.74 12.23 -0.51
C GLU A 43 3.46 11.07 -1.21
N ASP A 44 2.70 10.09 -1.71
CA ASP A 44 3.19 8.96 -2.48
C ASP A 44 3.26 9.24 -3.99
N MET A 45 2.79 10.42 -4.44
CA MET A 45 2.89 10.86 -5.84
C MET A 45 4.34 10.96 -6.33
N MET A 46 5.29 11.23 -5.43
CA MET A 46 6.70 11.43 -5.79
C MET A 46 7.65 10.97 -4.68
N ILE A 47 8.43 9.95 -5.00
CA ILE A 47 9.47 9.42 -4.13
C ILE A 47 10.82 9.98 -4.53
N PHE A 48 11.51 10.56 -3.56
CA PHE A 48 12.88 11.01 -3.72
C PHE A 48 13.80 10.32 -2.72
N LYS A 49 14.71 9.49 -3.22
CA LYS A 49 15.67 8.78 -2.38
C LYS A 49 17.10 9.19 -2.70
N TYR A 50 17.83 9.47 -1.62
CA TYR A 50 19.27 9.70 -1.63
C TYR A 50 19.96 8.66 -0.77
N TYR A 51 20.99 8.06 -1.33
CA TYR A 51 21.83 7.07 -0.68
C TYR A 51 23.17 7.70 -0.33
N ASN A 52 23.67 7.42 0.88
CA ASN A 52 25.00 7.87 1.32
C ASN A 52 26.14 7.04 0.70
N HIS A 53 25.82 6.06 -0.14
CA HIS A 53 26.72 5.24 -0.94
C HIS A 53 26.05 4.92 -2.29
N LEU A 54 26.82 4.36 -3.22
CA LEU A 54 26.29 3.89 -4.51
C LEU A 54 25.51 2.59 -4.29
N VAL A 55 24.29 2.52 -4.84
CA VAL A 55 23.41 1.34 -4.79
C VAL A 55 23.03 0.89 -6.20
N ASP A 56 22.70 -0.39 -6.30
CA ASP A 56 22.30 -1.06 -7.55
C ASP A 56 20.79 -0.93 -7.82
N ALA A 57 20.39 -1.36 -9.01
CA ALA A 57 18.99 -1.35 -9.44
C ALA A 57 18.08 -2.20 -8.53
N ASP A 58 18.56 -3.33 -8.02
CA ASP A 58 17.76 -4.23 -7.16
C ASP A 58 17.44 -3.58 -5.81
N THR A 59 18.40 -2.90 -5.20
CA THR A 59 18.21 -2.15 -3.96
C THR A 59 17.18 -1.04 -4.18
N ILE A 60 17.28 -0.32 -5.29
CA ILE A 60 16.35 0.76 -5.64
C ILE A 60 14.96 0.19 -5.93
N ALA A 61 14.86 -0.92 -6.66
CA ALA A 61 13.58 -1.54 -7.00
C ALA A 61 12.81 -1.96 -5.75
N LYS A 62 13.51 -2.57 -4.80
CA LYS A 62 12.95 -2.91 -3.49
C LYS A 62 12.48 -1.69 -2.71
N ASP A 63 13.27 -0.62 -2.76
CA ASP A 63 13.02 0.62 -2.05
C ASP A 63 11.87 1.46 -2.62
N LEU A 64 11.59 1.31 -3.90
CA LEU A 64 10.51 1.97 -4.63
C LEU A 64 9.31 1.03 -4.85
N HIS A 65 9.40 -0.23 -4.43
CA HIS A 65 8.38 -1.27 -4.63
C HIS A 65 8.00 -1.49 -6.12
N VAL A 66 8.99 -1.45 -7.02
CA VAL A 66 8.81 -1.64 -8.48
C VAL A 66 9.45 -2.95 -8.99
N ASP A 67 9.16 -3.33 -10.22
CA ASP A 67 9.74 -4.51 -10.85
C ASP A 67 11.27 -4.36 -11.05
N SER A 68 12.04 -5.21 -10.37
CA SER A 68 13.51 -5.22 -10.40
C SER A 68 14.08 -5.48 -11.79
N GLN A 69 13.41 -6.32 -12.60
CA GLN A 69 13.88 -6.66 -13.94
C GLN A 69 13.66 -5.52 -14.92
N GLN A 70 12.52 -4.82 -14.83
CA GLN A 70 12.25 -3.64 -15.65
C GLN A 70 13.24 -2.52 -15.32
N LEU A 71 13.45 -2.24 -14.03
CA LEU A 71 14.41 -1.22 -13.61
C LEU A 71 15.84 -1.57 -14.03
N SER A 72 16.25 -2.84 -13.89
CA SER A 72 17.56 -3.30 -14.34
C SER A 72 17.75 -3.12 -15.85
N LYS A 73 16.75 -3.43 -16.68
CA LYS A 73 16.80 -3.17 -18.13
C LYS A 73 16.98 -1.69 -18.46
N LEU A 74 16.34 -0.79 -17.72
CA LEU A 74 16.55 0.65 -17.89
C LEU A 74 17.98 1.05 -17.49
N PHE A 75 18.51 0.53 -16.38
CA PHE A 75 19.90 0.78 -15.97
C PHE A 75 20.90 0.33 -17.04
N GLU A 76 20.73 -0.87 -17.59
CA GLU A 76 21.55 -1.39 -18.68
C GLU A 76 21.46 -0.51 -19.94
N ALA A 77 20.25 -0.14 -20.36
CA ALA A 77 20.03 0.69 -21.55
C ALA A 77 20.75 2.04 -21.46
N TYR A 78 20.83 2.62 -20.25
CA TYR A 78 21.50 3.89 -19.99
C TYR A 78 22.94 3.75 -19.49
N LYS A 79 23.47 2.52 -19.42
CA LYS A 79 24.82 2.19 -18.93
C LYS A 79 25.09 2.72 -17.52
N ILE A 80 24.11 2.54 -16.64
CA ILE A 80 24.18 2.89 -15.23
C ILE A 80 24.46 1.61 -14.47
N GLU A 81 25.63 1.53 -13.82
CA GLU A 81 25.95 0.40 -12.93
C GLU A 81 25.33 0.62 -11.55
N ASN A 82 25.56 1.81 -10.98
CA ASN A 82 25.04 2.19 -9.67
C ASN A 82 24.67 3.69 -9.66
N CYS A 83 23.77 4.10 -8.78
CA CYS A 83 23.50 5.50 -8.51
C CYS A 83 23.33 5.76 -7.01
N ASN A 84 23.35 7.04 -6.61
CA ASN A 84 23.15 7.48 -5.22
C ASN A 84 21.90 8.35 -5.06
N ALA A 85 21.13 8.55 -6.11
CA ALA A 85 19.92 9.36 -6.11
C ALA A 85 18.92 8.84 -7.14
N VAL A 86 17.66 8.76 -6.76
CA VAL A 86 16.56 8.39 -7.65
C VAL A 86 15.34 9.27 -7.37
N ILE A 87 14.66 9.67 -8.44
CA ILE A 87 13.36 10.32 -8.39
C ILE A 87 12.39 9.41 -9.13
N ALA A 88 11.34 8.99 -8.45
CA ALA A 88 10.22 8.26 -9.04
C ALA A 88 8.94 9.06 -8.77
N TYR A 89 8.01 9.07 -9.72
CA TYR A 89 6.75 9.78 -9.57
C TYR A 89 5.66 9.12 -10.42
N HIS A 90 4.41 9.24 -9.98
CA HIS A 90 3.25 8.82 -10.77
C HIS A 90 2.99 9.81 -11.91
N GLU A 91 2.79 9.29 -13.12
CA GLU A 91 2.49 10.10 -14.31
C GLU A 91 1.01 10.51 -14.33
N ASP A 92 0.55 11.22 -13.31
CA ASP A 92 -0.83 11.70 -13.21
C ASP A 92 -1.03 12.92 -14.09
N ASN A 93 -1.28 12.68 -15.38
CA ASN A 93 -1.53 13.71 -16.40
C ASN A 93 -0.37 14.72 -16.60
N LEU A 94 0.83 14.41 -16.08
CA LEU A 94 2.01 15.24 -16.26
C LEU A 94 2.44 15.26 -17.73
N LYS A 95 2.43 16.45 -18.34
CA LYS A 95 2.86 16.63 -19.73
C LYS A 95 4.38 16.64 -19.82
N LEU A 96 4.96 15.57 -20.34
CA LEU A 96 6.39 15.49 -20.63
C LEU A 96 6.83 16.63 -21.56
N LYS A 97 7.65 17.55 -21.03
CA LYS A 97 8.27 18.62 -21.80
C LYS A 97 9.77 18.45 -21.80
N LYS A 98 10.36 18.22 -22.98
CA LYS A 98 11.82 18.19 -23.14
C LYS A 98 12.38 19.59 -22.90
N THR A 99 13.31 19.68 -21.95
CA THR A 99 14.10 20.90 -21.75
C THR A 99 15.26 20.93 -22.74
N SER A 100 15.60 22.13 -23.24
CA SER A 100 16.77 22.37 -24.08
C SER A 100 18.04 22.64 -23.26
N GLN A 101 17.94 22.69 -21.93
CA GLN A 101 19.08 22.92 -21.05
C GLN A 101 19.72 21.61 -20.59
N PRO A 102 21.05 21.58 -20.40
CA PRO A 102 21.72 20.42 -19.83
C PRO A 102 21.21 20.16 -18.41
N THR A 103 20.78 18.94 -18.13
CA THR A 103 20.28 18.51 -16.82
C THR A 103 21.30 17.63 -16.11
N LEU A 104 21.36 17.76 -14.79
CA LEU A 104 22.11 16.85 -13.92
C LEU A 104 21.41 15.49 -13.73
N LEU A 105 20.12 15.43 -14.07
CA LEU A 105 19.28 14.24 -13.97
C LEU A 105 19.07 13.63 -15.35
N LYS A 106 19.08 12.30 -15.41
CA LYS A 106 18.72 11.52 -16.59
C LYS A 106 17.35 10.87 -16.34
N HIS A 107 16.38 11.18 -17.20
CA HIS A 107 15.12 10.46 -17.23
C HIS A 107 15.34 9.08 -17.86
N LEU A 108 15.13 8.01 -17.09
CA LEU A 108 15.39 6.65 -17.54
C LEU A 108 14.22 6.05 -18.32
N GLY A 109 13.00 6.48 -18.03
CA GLY A 109 11.82 5.96 -18.68
C GLY A 109 10.68 5.77 -17.68
N GLN A 110 9.63 5.13 -18.17
CA GLN A 110 8.53 4.67 -17.36
C GLN A 110 8.79 3.21 -17.02
N LEU A 111 8.50 2.86 -15.77
CA LEU A 111 8.30 1.49 -15.38
C LEU A 111 6.81 1.25 -15.49
N ASP A 112 6.42 0.10 -16.01
CA ASP A 112 5.07 -0.34 -15.70
C ASP A 112 5.06 -0.47 -14.17
N ASN A 113 4.06 0.11 -13.52
CA ASN A 113 3.73 -0.35 -12.19
C ASN A 113 3.63 -1.87 -12.33
N PRO A 114 4.19 -2.70 -11.43
CA PRO A 114 3.83 -4.09 -11.43
C PRO A 114 2.31 -4.12 -11.26
N GLU A 115 1.59 -4.15 -12.39
CA GLU A 115 0.24 -4.63 -12.45
C GLU A 115 0.36 -5.94 -11.70
N MET A 116 -0.34 -6.03 -10.58
CA MET A 116 -0.67 -7.30 -9.96
C MET A 116 -0.86 -8.28 -11.12
N PRO A 117 -0.03 -9.34 -11.21
CA PRO A 117 0.16 -10.07 -12.44
C PRO A 117 -1.20 -10.33 -13.07
N ALA A 118 -1.39 -9.85 -14.31
CA ALA A 118 -2.58 -10.09 -15.10
C ALA A 118 -2.71 -11.60 -15.35
N GLY A 119 -3.19 -12.29 -14.32
CA GLY A 119 -3.26 -13.73 -14.17
C GLY A 119 -4.57 -14.01 -13.47
N SER A 120 -5.65 -13.99 -14.26
CA SER A 120 -7.04 -14.18 -13.85
C SER A 120 -7.57 -13.06 -12.95
N LYS A 121 -8.59 -12.32 -13.43
CA LYS A 121 -9.55 -11.63 -12.56
C LYS A 121 -10.37 -12.65 -11.77
N THR A 122 -9.71 -13.47 -10.96
CA THR A 122 -10.39 -14.16 -9.88
C THR A 122 -10.56 -13.09 -8.81
N ILE A 123 -11.80 -12.67 -8.60
CA ILE A 123 -12.15 -11.82 -7.48
C ILE A 123 -11.65 -12.54 -6.24
N LYS A 124 -10.83 -11.86 -5.45
CA LYS A 124 -10.29 -12.39 -4.19
C LYS A 124 -10.96 -11.69 -3.03
N SER A 125 -11.22 -12.46 -1.98
CA SER A 125 -11.69 -11.97 -0.71
C SER A 125 -10.54 -12.06 0.28
N HIS A 126 -10.30 -10.95 0.96
CA HIS A 126 -9.30 -10.82 2.00
C HIS A 126 -10.02 -10.67 3.33
N TYR A 127 -9.60 -11.42 4.33
CA TYR A 127 -10.28 -11.54 5.60
C TYR A 127 -9.31 -11.18 6.72
N LEU A 128 -9.79 -10.38 7.66
CA LEU A 128 -9.03 -9.93 8.82
C LEU A 128 -9.68 -10.46 10.10
N TRP A 129 -8.89 -11.15 10.90
CA TRP A 129 -9.23 -11.46 12.30
C TRP A 129 -8.16 -10.91 13.24
N ILE A 130 -8.59 -10.56 14.44
CA ILE A 130 -7.71 -10.19 15.54
C ILE A 130 -7.98 -11.07 16.75
N GLY A 131 -7.00 -11.19 17.65
CA GLY A 131 -7.21 -11.94 18.87
C GLY A 131 -6.04 -11.89 19.85
N ALA A 132 -6.05 -12.85 20.76
CA ALA A 132 -5.00 -13.02 21.77
C ALA A 132 -4.41 -14.42 21.86
N VAL A 133 -4.87 -15.33 20.99
CA VAL A 133 -4.43 -16.72 20.98
C VAL A 133 -3.12 -16.84 20.22
N LYS A 134 -2.16 -17.57 20.78
CA LYS A 134 -0.94 -17.95 20.06
C LYS A 134 -1.21 -19.22 19.25
N LEU A 135 -1.08 -19.11 17.94
CA LEU A 135 -1.24 -20.23 17.00
C LEU A 135 -0.05 -20.30 16.04
N SER A 136 0.14 -21.45 15.42
CA SER A 136 0.98 -21.62 14.24
C SER A 136 0.12 -21.72 12.99
N LYS A 137 0.69 -21.38 11.81
CA LYS A 137 0.00 -21.54 10.52
C LYS A 137 -0.52 -22.98 10.32
N ALA A 138 0.25 -23.99 10.76
CA ALA A 138 -0.14 -25.39 10.66
C ALA A 138 -1.34 -25.74 11.54
N GLU A 139 -1.42 -25.18 12.76
CA GLU A 139 -2.58 -25.35 13.64
C GLU A 139 -3.82 -24.70 13.05
N ILE A 140 -3.70 -23.48 12.51
CA ILE A 140 -4.81 -22.76 11.86
C ILE A 140 -5.36 -23.59 10.70
N ILE A 141 -4.51 -24.06 9.78
CA ILE A 141 -4.92 -24.89 8.65
C ILE A 141 -5.61 -26.18 9.12
N LYS A 142 -5.04 -26.84 10.13
CA LYS A 142 -5.59 -28.10 10.66
C LYS A 142 -6.94 -27.91 11.34
N SER A 143 -7.12 -26.83 12.10
CA SER A 143 -8.33 -26.59 12.88
C SER A 143 -9.47 -26.04 12.04
N THR A 144 -9.18 -25.20 11.05
CA THR A 144 -10.18 -24.62 10.14
C THR A 144 -10.53 -25.50 8.96
N GLY A 145 -9.70 -26.49 8.64
CA GLY A 145 -9.89 -27.36 7.47
C GLY A 145 -9.63 -26.67 6.13
N LEU A 146 -9.12 -25.43 6.13
CA LEU A 146 -8.77 -24.69 4.91
C LEU A 146 -7.74 -25.49 4.10
N LYS A 147 -8.01 -25.78 2.82
CA LYS A 147 -7.06 -26.53 1.99
C LYS A 147 -6.12 -25.55 1.29
N GLY A 148 -4.84 -25.90 1.21
CA GLY A 148 -3.82 -25.04 0.58
C GLY A 148 -4.00 -24.74 -0.91
N LYS A 149 -4.97 -25.36 -1.60
CA LYS A 149 -5.34 -25.00 -2.99
C LYS A 149 -6.45 -23.94 -3.06
N GLU A 150 -7.10 -23.67 -1.93
CA GLU A 150 -8.24 -22.73 -1.78
C GLU A 150 -7.78 -21.39 -1.17
N ILE A 151 -6.52 -21.32 -0.70
CA ILE A 151 -5.92 -20.16 -0.04
C ILE A 151 -4.77 -19.63 -0.90
N ASP A 152 -4.80 -18.32 -1.17
CA ASP A 152 -3.70 -17.62 -1.84
C ASP A 152 -2.61 -17.22 -0.85
N SER A 153 -3.00 -16.64 0.29
CA SER A 153 -2.08 -16.27 1.36
C SER A 153 -2.72 -16.41 2.74
N LEU A 154 -1.92 -16.87 3.70
CA LEU A 154 -2.29 -16.94 5.11
C LEU A 154 -1.13 -16.39 5.93
N ASN A 155 -1.31 -15.19 6.46
CA ASN A 155 -0.34 -14.49 7.31
C ASN A 155 -0.89 -14.40 8.72
N PHE A 156 -0.13 -14.93 9.67
CA PHE A 156 -0.50 -14.93 11.07
C PHE A 156 0.65 -14.35 11.88
N HIS A 157 0.38 -13.26 12.58
CA HIS A 157 1.31 -12.61 13.48
C HIS A 157 0.85 -12.80 14.92
N TYR A 158 1.78 -13.16 15.81
CA TYR A 158 1.53 -13.19 17.26
C TYR A 158 2.68 -12.56 18.03
N SER A 159 2.34 -11.74 19.01
CA SER A 159 3.27 -11.13 19.96
C SER A 159 2.72 -11.20 21.40
N LYS A 160 3.64 -11.42 22.36
CA LYS A 160 3.30 -11.40 23.79
C LYS A 160 2.84 -10.01 24.26
N GLU A 161 3.39 -8.96 23.66
CA GLU A 161 2.94 -7.59 23.84
C GLU A 161 1.97 -7.22 22.73
N LYS A 162 0.99 -6.35 23.02
CA LYS A 162 0.13 -5.84 21.98
C LYS A 162 0.97 -5.02 20.98
N LYS A 163 0.82 -5.32 19.70
CA LYS A 163 1.46 -4.60 18.60
C LYS A 163 0.40 -3.87 17.80
N ARG A 164 0.80 -2.81 17.10
CA ARG A 164 -0.13 -2.06 16.27
C ARG A 164 -0.57 -2.91 15.08
N ILE A 165 -1.87 -2.89 14.82
CA ILE A 165 -2.50 -3.72 13.79
C ILE A 165 -2.20 -3.13 12.41
N ASP A 166 -2.23 -1.80 12.28
CA ASP A 166 -1.87 -1.08 11.05
C ASP A 166 -0.47 -1.42 10.55
N GLU A 167 0.55 -1.41 11.42
CA GLU A 167 1.92 -1.81 11.08
C GLU A 167 1.97 -3.26 10.58
N THR A 168 1.18 -4.15 11.16
CA THR A 168 1.11 -5.56 10.73
C THR A 168 0.44 -5.67 9.35
N ILE A 169 -0.63 -4.92 9.11
CA ILE A 169 -1.33 -4.89 7.82
C ILE A 169 -0.40 -4.34 6.73
N MET A 170 0.22 -3.19 6.96
CA MET A 170 1.12 -2.53 6.00
C MET A 170 2.36 -3.35 5.63
N LEU A 171 2.80 -4.24 6.53
CA LEU A 171 3.94 -5.13 6.26
C LEU A 171 3.56 -6.41 5.49
N GLU A 172 2.33 -6.88 5.65
CA GLU A 172 1.90 -8.21 5.17
C GLU A 172 0.98 -8.14 3.95
N VAL A 173 0.33 -7.00 3.72
CA VAL A 173 -0.56 -6.75 2.58
C VAL A 173 0.20 -5.97 1.51
N GLN A 174 0.37 -6.56 0.32
CA GLN A 174 1.12 -5.94 -0.79
C GLN A 174 0.33 -4.84 -1.52
N ASP A 175 -1.00 -4.95 -1.50
CA ASP A 175 -1.91 -3.98 -2.11
C ASP A 175 -2.18 -2.85 -1.10
N PHE A 176 -1.62 -1.67 -1.37
CA PHE A 176 -1.71 -0.52 -0.47
C PHE A 176 -3.16 -0.01 -0.31
N ASP A 177 -3.96 0.01 -1.38
CA ASP A 177 -5.37 0.42 -1.31
C ASP A 177 -6.19 -0.56 -0.46
N LEU A 178 -5.88 -1.86 -0.54
CA LEU A 178 -6.47 -2.86 0.35
C LEU A 178 -6.01 -2.67 1.80
N ALA A 179 -4.71 -2.46 2.02
CA ALA A 179 -4.14 -2.24 3.34
C ALA A 179 -4.77 -1.02 4.03
N GLU A 180 -4.88 0.09 3.31
CA GLU A 180 -5.51 1.31 3.79
C GLU A 180 -6.99 1.08 4.14
N ARG A 181 -7.77 0.45 3.25
CA ARG A 181 -9.17 0.10 3.54
C ARG A 181 -9.32 -0.76 4.79
N MET A 182 -8.39 -1.69 5.03
CA MET A 182 -8.37 -2.50 6.25
C MET A 182 -8.12 -1.64 7.49
N VAL A 183 -7.16 -0.72 7.43
CA VAL A 183 -6.84 0.19 8.55
C VAL A 183 -8.00 1.15 8.84
N LEU A 184 -8.55 1.80 7.82
CA LEU A 184 -9.69 2.72 7.97
C LEU A 184 -10.92 2.02 8.53
N ASN A 185 -11.15 0.75 8.18
CA ASN A 185 -12.25 -0.04 8.71
C ASN A 185 -12.09 -0.31 10.22
N LEU A 186 -10.87 -0.63 10.68
CA LEU A 186 -10.58 -0.80 12.11
C LEU A 186 -10.89 0.47 12.91
N ASP A 187 -10.46 1.62 12.38
CA ASP A 187 -10.69 2.94 13.00
C ASP A 187 -12.19 3.27 13.04
N HIS A 188 -12.91 3.04 11.94
CA HIS A 188 -14.35 3.26 11.87
C HIS A 188 -15.14 2.40 12.86
N MET A 189 -14.71 1.15 13.06
CA MET A 189 -15.32 0.24 14.04
C MET A 189 -14.95 0.56 15.49
N GLY A 190 -14.04 1.51 15.72
CA GLY A 190 -13.54 1.84 17.06
C GLY A 190 -12.78 0.68 17.71
N ILE A 191 -12.19 -0.19 16.89
CA ILE A 191 -11.41 -1.34 17.38
C ILE A 191 -10.09 -0.82 17.97
N SER A 192 -9.62 -1.46 19.04
CA SER A 192 -8.30 -1.15 19.62
C SER A 192 -7.23 -1.20 18.52
N PRO A 193 -6.40 -0.16 18.34
CA PRO A 193 -5.38 -0.12 17.29
C PRO A 193 -4.25 -1.15 17.52
N THR A 194 -4.30 -1.88 18.63
CA THR A 194 -3.31 -2.89 19.00
C THR A 194 -3.95 -4.23 19.34
N ALA A 195 -3.31 -5.32 18.92
CA ALA A 195 -3.70 -6.69 19.19
C ALA A 195 -2.48 -7.57 19.52
N HIS A 196 -2.74 -8.71 20.15
CA HIS A 196 -1.71 -9.73 20.39
C HIS A 196 -1.55 -10.66 19.19
N ALA A 197 -2.63 -10.90 18.46
CA ALA A 197 -2.66 -11.74 17.26
C ALA A 197 -3.41 -11.04 16.13
N VAL A 198 -2.90 -11.17 14.91
CA VAL A 198 -3.51 -10.70 13.66
C VAL A 198 -3.45 -11.84 12.66
N LEU A 199 -4.59 -12.19 12.06
CA LEU A 199 -4.71 -13.17 10.99
C LEU A 199 -5.23 -12.46 9.74
N LEU A 200 -4.45 -12.52 8.68
CA LEU A 200 -4.77 -12.07 7.34
C LEU A 200 -4.86 -13.30 6.43
N LEU A 201 -6.01 -13.48 5.79
CA LEU A 201 -6.26 -14.59 4.88
C LEU A 201 -6.75 -14.03 3.54
N SER A 202 -6.19 -14.50 2.45
CA SER A 202 -6.65 -14.20 1.10
C SER A 202 -7.06 -15.49 0.41
N ALA A 203 -8.26 -15.51 -0.15
CA ALA A 203 -8.83 -16.67 -0.82
C ALA A 203 -9.61 -16.25 -2.07
N ASP A 204 -9.74 -17.20 -3.00
CA ASP A 204 -10.57 -17.04 -4.20
C ASP A 204 -12.06 -17.03 -3.84
N ASN A 205 -12.85 -16.11 -4.41
CA ASN A 205 -14.30 -15.99 -4.15
C ASN A 205 -15.12 -17.22 -4.55
N SER A 206 -14.55 -18.14 -5.34
CA SER A 206 -15.17 -19.43 -5.64
C SER A 206 -15.32 -20.33 -4.40
N PHE A 207 -14.59 -20.06 -3.32
CA PHE A 207 -14.68 -20.78 -2.07
C PHE A 207 -15.38 -19.95 -0.98
N LYS A 208 -16.40 -20.54 -0.36
CA LYS A 208 -17.12 -19.90 0.74
C LYS A 208 -16.42 -20.24 2.06
N ILE A 209 -15.85 -19.24 2.71
CA ILE A 209 -15.28 -19.37 4.06
C ILE A 209 -16.39 -19.24 5.10
N ASP A 210 -16.45 -20.18 6.04
CA ASP A 210 -17.34 -20.09 7.21
C ASP A 210 -16.66 -19.24 8.29
N ILE A 211 -16.95 -17.94 8.25
CA ILE A 211 -16.36 -16.94 9.15
C ILE A 211 -16.68 -17.26 10.61
N GLU A 212 -17.91 -17.68 10.92
CA GLU A 212 -18.33 -17.98 12.29
C GLU A 212 -17.61 -19.21 12.84
N GLU A 213 -17.51 -20.27 12.04
CA GLU A 213 -16.79 -21.48 12.42
C GLU A 213 -15.30 -21.20 12.65
N ILE A 214 -14.65 -20.43 11.77
CA ILE A 214 -13.24 -20.05 11.92
C ILE A 214 -13.04 -19.20 13.17
N SER A 215 -13.83 -18.14 13.36
CA SER A 215 -13.74 -17.28 14.55
C SER A 215 -13.87 -18.08 15.83
N LYS A 216 -14.87 -18.96 15.89
CA LYS A 216 -15.11 -19.83 17.06
C LYS A 216 -13.97 -20.81 17.28
N THR A 217 -13.47 -21.43 16.21
CA THR A 217 -12.43 -22.46 16.28
C THR A 217 -11.08 -21.88 16.68
N LEU A 218 -10.75 -20.70 16.18
CA LEU A 218 -9.48 -20.02 16.48
C LEU A 218 -9.54 -19.18 17.76
N GLY A 219 -10.75 -18.88 18.26
CA GLY A 219 -10.93 -17.94 19.36
C GLY A 219 -10.47 -16.52 18.98
N MET A 220 -10.80 -16.11 17.76
CA MET A 220 -10.42 -14.81 17.19
C MET A 220 -11.66 -14.05 16.71
N ASP A 221 -11.64 -12.74 16.90
CA ASP A 221 -12.70 -11.84 16.49
C ASP A 221 -12.53 -11.51 15.01
N PHE A 222 -13.59 -11.77 14.23
CA PHE A 222 -13.63 -11.36 12.84
C PHE A 222 -13.86 -9.86 12.75
N ILE A 223 -13.08 -9.20 11.89
CA ILE A 223 -13.22 -7.77 11.65
C ILE A 223 -14.04 -7.53 10.40
N ALA A 224 -13.51 -7.93 9.25
CA ALA A 224 -14.12 -7.65 7.96
C ALA A 224 -13.57 -8.53 6.84
N GLU A 225 -14.37 -8.60 5.78
CA GLU A 225 -14.03 -9.15 4.47
C GLU A 225 -13.90 -7.99 3.48
N PHE A 226 -12.84 -8.03 2.69
CA PHE A 226 -12.50 -7.01 1.70
C PHE A 226 -12.35 -7.69 0.35
N ALA A 227 -13.21 -7.33 -0.60
CA ALA A 227 -13.08 -7.81 -1.97
C ALA A 227 -12.08 -6.94 -2.75
N THR A 228 -11.22 -7.59 -3.53
CA THR A 228 -10.44 -6.95 -4.60
C THR A 228 -11.00 -7.40 -5.95
N GLY A 229 -11.41 -6.45 -6.80
CA GLY A 229 -12.01 -6.69 -8.11
C GLY A 229 -11.90 -5.50 -9.03
#